data_AF-A0A182EML0-F1
#
_entry.id   AF-A0A182EML0-F1
#
_cell.length_a   1.000
_cell.length_b   1.000
_cell.length_c   1.000
_cell.angle_alpha   90.00
_cell.angle_beta   90.00
_cell.angle_gamma   90.00
#
_symmetry.space_group_name_H-M   'P 1'
#
loop_
_entity.id
_entity.type
_entity.pdbx_description
1 polymer ?
#
loop_
_entity_poly.entity_id
_entity_poly.type
_entity_poly.pdbx_seq_one_letter_code
_entity_poly.pdbx_strand_id
1 'polypeptide(L)'
;MEVVVVHAGVAELQFIEVYIFSGFGNEIIMLLTFLCALIAIIFFACCRQERRSSNIHPTLEAAVSEFRFAFSGNTEPEEPQSNASHNRSLTLRRFGDDRICPICFSQASFAVVTNCGHLFCCNCIYGYWKYSASLITPVKCAVCREIVNLLIPLPTEGERESSADEALRCDERLNDYNRRFSNEGRP
;
A
#
# COMPACT_ATOMS: atom_id res chain seq x y z
N MET A 1 26.14 -52.81 -8.81
CA MET A 1 24.76 -53.16 -9.23
C MET A 1 23.76 -52.06 -8.83
N GLU A 2 24.19 -50.80 -8.73
CA GLU A 2 23.34 -49.66 -8.34
C GLU A 2 23.09 -48.68 -9.50
N VAL A 3 23.90 -48.74 -10.57
CA VAL A 3 23.81 -47.82 -11.72
C VAL A 3 22.59 -48.13 -12.61
N VAL A 4 22.12 -49.38 -12.64
CA VAL A 4 20.97 -49.81 -13.47
C VAL A 4 19.63 -49.36 -12.85
N VAL A 5 19.55 -49.25 -11.53
CA VAL A 5 18.31 -48.89 -10.82
C VAL A 5 18.02 -47.38 -10.92
N VAL A 6 19.06 -46.55 -10.93
CA VAL A 6 18.91 -45.09 -11.09
C VAL A 6 18.49 -44.73 -12.52
N HIS A 7 19.02 -45.42 -13.54
CA HIS A 7 18.60 -45.21 -14.94
C HIS A 7 17.15 -45.66 -15.20
N ALA A 8 16.69 -46.72 -14.56
CA ALA A 8 15.28 -47.15 -14.63
C ALA A 8 14.33 -46.12 -13.99
N GLY A 9 14.70 -45.55 -12.84
CA GLY A 9 13.88 -44.55 -12.15
C GLY A 9 13.76 -43.20 -12.89
N VAL A 10 14.83 -42.77 -13.57
CA VAL A 10 14.82 -41.52 -14.36
C VAL A 10 14.04 -41.69 -15.67
N ALA A 11 14.11 -42.88 -16.29
CA ALA A 11 13.34 -43.18 -17.51
C ALA A 11 11.83 -43.27 -17.25
N GLU A 12 11.40 -43.83 -16.13
CA GLU A 12 9.99 -43.92 -15.72
C GLU A 12 9.38 -42.53 -15.42
N LEU A 13 10.14 -41.63 -14.78
CA LEU A 13 9.71 -40.23 -14.54
C LEU A 13 9.59 -39.42 -15.84
N GLN A 14 10.52 -39.61 -16.78
CA GLN A 14 10.42 -39.00 -18.12
C GLN A 14 9.28 -39.60 -18.94
N PHE A 15 8.98 -40.90 -18.78
CA PHE A 15 7.83 -41.53 -19.41
C PHE A 15 6.52 -40.96 -18.88
N ILE A 16 6.39 -40.70 -17.57
CA ILE A 16 5.18 -40.12 -16.97
C ILE A 16 4.99 -38.65 -17.38
N GLU A 17 6.04 -37.83 -17.43
CA GLU A 17 5.95 -36.45 -17.96
C GLU A 17 5.54 -36.41 -19.45
N VAL A 18 6.10 -37.31 -20.27
CA VAL A 18 5.77 -37.40 -21.69
C VAL A 18 4.38 -38.01 -21.92
N TYR A 19 3.93 -38.95 -21.08
CA TYR A 19 2.61 -39.60 -21.19
C TYR A 19 1.48 -38.68 -20.70
N ILE A 20 1.72 -37.81 -19.71
CA ILE A 20 0.75 -36.79 -19.32
C ILE A 20 0.63 -35.70 -20.40
N PHE A 21 1.70 -35.40 -21.14
CA PHE A 21 1.66 -34.47 -22.27
C PHE A 21 1.11 -35.10 -23.57
N SER A 22 1.32 -36.41 -23.79
CA SER A 22 0.96 -37.10 -25.03
C SER A 22 -0.31 -37.96 -24.95
N GLY A 23 -0.88 -38.16 -23.75
CA GLY A 23 -2.00 -39.08 -23.49
C GLY A 23 -3.36 -38.42 -23.28
N PHE A 24 -3.41 -37.11 -23.05
CA PHE A 24 -4.65 -36.34 -23.07
C PHE A 24 -4.75 -35.62 -24.41
N GLY A 25 -5.88 -35.76 -25.11
CA GLY A 25 -6.10 -35.04 -26.35
C GLY A 25 -5.80 -33.56 -26.14
N ASN A 26 -5.08 -32.94 -27.08
CA ASN A 26 -4.63 -31.54 -27.01
C ASN A 26 -5.75 -30.59 -26.56
N GLU A 27 -7.00 -30.91 -26.90
CA GLU A 27 -8.21 -30.20 -26.49
C GLU A 27 -8.39 -30.12 -24.96
N ILE A 28 -8.16 -31.22 -24.22
CA ILE A 28 -8.30 -31.27 -22.76
C ILE A 28 -7.22 -30.43 -22.08
N ILE A 29 -5.99 -30.51 -22.59
CA ILE A 29 -4.85 -29.72 -22.09
C ILE A 29 -5.10 -28.22 -22.32
N MET A 30 -5.62 -27.86 -23.50
CA MET A 30 -5.98 -26.48 -23.83
C MET A 30 -7.11 -25.95 -22.95
N LEU A 31 -8.13 -26.77 -22.63
CA LEU A 31 -9.22 -26.37 -21.74
C LEU A 31 -8.75 -26.18 -20.29
N LEU A 32 -7.89 -27.07 -19.78
CA LEU A 32 -7.37 -26.97 -18.43
C LEU A 32 -6.45 -25.75 -18.26
N THR A 33 -5.59 -25.50 -19.24
CA THR A 33 -4.70 -24.32 -19.22
C THR A 33 -5.50 -23.01 -19.28
N PHE A 34 -6.56 -22.95 -20.11
CA PHE A 34 -7.47 -21.80 -20.15
C PHE A 34 -8.21 -21.60 -18.83
N LEU A 35 -8.74 -22.66 -18.22
CA LEU A 35 -9.42 -22.60 -16.92
C LEU A 35 -8.47 -22.09 -15.82
N CYS A 36 -7.26 -22.64 -15.74
CA CYS A 36 -6.25 -22.20 -14.78
C CYS A 36 -5.87 -20.73 -14.99
N ALA A 37 -5.73 -20.27 -16.24
CA ALA A 37 -5.47 -18.87 -16.55
C ALA A 37 -6.63 -17.95 -16.12
N LEU A 38 -7.88 -18.33 -16.39
CA LEU A 38 -9.05 -17.59 -15.93
C LEU A 38 -9.12 -17.52 -14.40
N ILE A 39 -8.90 -18.63 -13.71
CA ILE A 39 -8.86 -18.67 -12.24
C ILE A 39 -7.75 -17.76 -11.71
N ALA A 40 -6.56 -17.77 -12.33
CA ALA A 40 -5.47 -16.88 -11.94
C ALA A 40 -5.80 -15.40 -12.18
N ILE A 41 -6.47 -15.07 -13.29
CA ILE A 41 -6.92 -13.71 -13.60
C ILE A 41 -8.00 -13.27 -12.60
N ILE A 42 -8.98 -14.12 -12.31
CA ILE A 42 -10.03 -13.84 -11.33
C ILE A 42 -9.44 -13.71 -9.94
N PHE A 43 -8.54 -14.62 -9.53
CA PHE A 43 -7.86 -14.54 -8.24
C PHE A 43 -7.02 -13.27 -8.13
N PHE A 44 -6.31 -12.88 -9.19
CA PHE A 44 -5.55 -11.64 -9.24
C PHE A 44 -6.48 -10.41 -9.21
N ALA A 45 -7.59 -10.44 -9.93
CA ALA A 45 -8.60 -9.38 -9.92
C ALA A 45 -9.28 -9.28 -8.55
N CYS A 46 -9.63 -10.39 -7.90
CA CYS A 46 -10.16 -10.43 -6.54
C CYS A 46 -9.14 -9.97 -5.51
N CYS A 47 -7.88 -10.41 -5.60
CA CYS A 47 -6.81 -9.93 -4.73
C CYS A 47 -6.53 -8.44 -4.93
N ARG A 48 -6.69 -7.93 -6.15
CA ARG A 48 -6.61 -6.49 -6.46
C ARG A 48 -7.85 -5.75 -5.98
N GLN A 49 -9.03 -6.35 -6.09
CA GLN A 49 -10.31 -5.78 -5.68
C GLN A 49 -10.39 -5.69 -4.16
N GLU A 50 -9.95 -6.72 -3.42
CA GLU A 50 -9.86 -6.70 -1.97
C GLU A 50 -8.87 -5.64 -1.49
N ARG A 51 -7.73 -5.48 -2.20
CA ARG A 51 -6.81 -4.34 -1.97
C ARG A 51 -7.38 -2.99 -2.40
N ARG A 52 -8.33 -2.96 -3.34
CA ARG A 52 -9.03 -1.75 -3.81
C ARG A 52 -10.23 -1.39 -2.93
N SER A 53 -10.81 -2.35 -2.20
CA SER A 53 -11.91 -2.17 -1.25
C SER A 53 -11.50 -1.44 0.03
N SER A 54 -10.24 -0.99 0.13
CA SER A 54 -9.83 0.13 1.00
C SER A 54 -10.41 1.48 0.57
N ASN A 55 -11.35 1.53 -0.39
CA ASN A 55 -12.26 2.65 -0.55
C ASN A 55 -13.35 2.51 0.51
N ILE A 56 -13.30 3.41 1.49
CA ILE A 56 -14.18 3.57 2.65
C ILE A 56 -15.54 2.90 2.43
N HIS A 57 -15.75 1.76 3.08
CA HIS A 57 -17.04 1.06 3.09
C HIS A 57 -18.16 2.05 3.49
N PRO A 58 -19.35 2.06 2.87
CA PRO A 58 -20.39 3.08 3.09
C PRO A 58 -20.84 3.21 4.55
N THR A 59 -20.63 2.20 5.38
CA THR A 59 -20.90 2.28 6.83
C THR A 59 -19.87 3.08 7.62
N LEU A 60 -18.70 3.35 7.04
CA LEU A 60 -17.60 4.04 7.68
C LEU A 60 -17.55 5.53 7.30
N GLU A 61 -18.39 5.98 6.35
CA GLU A 61 -18.44 7.38 5.92
C GLU A 61 -18.75 8.32 7.09
N ALA A 62 -19.69 7.95 7.97
CA ALA A 62 -20.00 8.71 9.17
C ALA A 62 -18.79 8.80 10.12
N ALA A 63 -18.12 7.67 10.39
CA ALA A 63 -16.93 7.64 11.24
C ALA A 63 -15.73 8.41 10.64
N VAL A 64 -15.57 8.38 9.31
CA VAL A 64 -14.53 9.16 8.61
C VAL A 64 -14.89 10.64 8.59
N SER A 65 -16.17 11.00 8.46
CA SER A 65 -16.61 12.39 8.56
C SER A 65 -16.39 12.96 9.96
N GLU A 66 -16.62 12.15 11.00
CA GLU A 66 -16.38 12.52 12.39
C GLU A 66 -14.87 12.63 12.68
N PHE A 67 -14.05 11.73 12.12
CA PHE A 67 -12.59 11.85 12.19
C PHE A 67 -12.08 13.13 11.51
N ARG A 68 -12.62 13.48 10.34
CA ARG A 68 -12.29 14.74 9.65
C ARG A 68 -12.70 15.96 10.46
N PHE A 69 -13.89 15.93 11.07
CA PHE A 69 -14.38 17.00 11.93
C PHE A 69 -13.51 17.18 13.19
N ALA A 70 -13.15 16.08 13.86
CA ALA A 70 -12.27 16.12 15.04
C ALA A 70 -10.86 16.60 14.70
N PHE A 71 -10.35 16.33 13.50
CA PHE A 71 -9.04 16.79 13.06
C PHE A 71 -9.03 18.27 12.63
N SER A 72 -10.13 18.76 12.04
CA SER A 72 -10.27 20.18 11.68
C SER A 72 -10.53 21.11 12.87
N GLY A 73 -10.76 20.58 14.08
CA GLY A 73 -11.16 21.36 15.26
C GLY A 73 -10.05 21.72 16.25
N ASN A 74 -8.80 21.29 16.04
CA ASN A 74 -7.72 21.60 16.99
C ASN A 74 -6.93 22.84 16.57
N THR A 75 -7.59 23.99 16.65
CA THR A 75 -6.99 25.32 16.78
C THR A 75 -7.27 25.87 18.19
N GLU A 76 -6.26 25.75 19.08
CA GLU A 76 -6.02 26.49 20.35
C GLU A 76 -6.98 26.32 21.56
N PRO A 77 -6.62 26.77 22.79
CA PRO A 77 -5.41 26.53 23.60
C PRO A 77 -5.71 26.00 25.05
N GLU A 78 -4.69 25.36 25.66
CA GLU A 78 -4.41 24.94 27.06
C GLU A 78 -5.48 24.66 28.17
N GLU A 79 -5.05 23.73 29.07
CA GLU A 79 -5.37 23.49 30.50
C GLU A 79 -6.40 22.40 30.93
N PRO A 80 -6.28 21.81 32.15
CA PRO A 80 -6.00 20.38 32.29
C PRO A 80 -7.02 19.61 33.16
N GLN A 81 -6.80 18.29 33.22
CA GLN A 81 -7.29 17.33 34.22
C GLN A 81 -8.63 16.61 33.98
N SER A 82 -8.49 15.29 33.91
CA SER A 82 -9.17 14.31 34.77
C SER A 82 -10.01 13.21 34.08
N ASN A 83 -9.43 12.01 34.09
CA ASN A 83 -10.06 10.79 34.62
C ASN A 83 -11.32 10.23 33.94
N ALA A 84 -11.25 9.87 32.65
CA ALA A 84 -12.16 8.86 32.07
C ALA A 84 -11.68 8.34 30.70
N SER A 85 -10.76 7.39 30.62
CA SER A 85 -10.41 6.81 29.31
C SER A 85 -9.66 5.47 29.41
N HIS A 86 -10.39 4.37 29.60
CA HIS A 86 -9.82 3.03 29.38
C HIS A 86 -10.43 2.28 28.18
N ASN A 87 -11.22 2.95 27.33
CA ASN A 87 -11.83 2.32 26.15
C ASN A 87 -11.92 3.17 24.87
N ARG A 88 -11.20 4.30 24.78
CA ARG A 88 -11.06 5.10 23.54
C ARG A 88 -9.70 4.96 22.84
N SER A 89 -8.80 4.13 23.39
CA SER A 89 -7.36 4.12 23.04
C SER A 89 -6.93 2.97 22.12
N LEU A 90 -7.81 2.39 21.29
CA LEU A 90 -7.39 1.40 20.28
C LEU A 90 -7.62 1.84 18.84
N THR A 91 -8.59 2.73 18.59
CA THR A 91 -8.89 3.24 17.24
C THR A 91 -8.14 4.52 16.90
N LEU A 92 -7.78 5.34 17.89
CA LEU A 92 -6.92 6.52 17.67
C LEU A 92 -5.42 6.16 17.58
N ARG A 93 -5.02 4.97 18.04
CA ARG A 93 -3.62 4.45 17.96
C ARG A 93 -3.09 4.29 16.53
N ARG A 94 -3.91 4.54 15.50
CA ARG A 94 -3.48 4.53 14.08
C ARG A 94 -2.86 5.84 13.61
N PHE A 95 -2.92 6.88 14.43
CA PHE A 95 -1.97 7.98 14.40
C PHE A 95 -1.27 7.96 15.76
N GLY A 96 0.02 7.61 15.76
CA GLY A 96 0.82 7.68 16.97
C GLY A 96 0.67 9.06 17.60
N ASP A 97 0.61 9.10 18.92
CA ASP A 97 0.46 10.31 19.76
C ASP A 97 1.41 11.47 19.37
N ASP A 98 2.42 11.22 18.53
CA ASP A 98 3.52 12.15 18.27
C ASP A 98 3.72 12.55 16.79
N ARG A 99 2.85 12.16 15.85
CA ARG A 99 3.07 12.30 14.37
C ARG A 99 4.53 12.06 13.94
N ILE A 100 5.18 11.05 14.51
CA ILE A 100 6.59 10.72 14.23
C ILE A 100 6.68 9.97 12.91
N CYS A 101 7.60 10.40 12.04
CA CYS A 101 7.89 9.71 10.80
C CYS A 101 8.75 8.45 11.08
N PRO A 102 8.36 7.26 10.60
CA PRO A 102 9.08 6.01 10.85
C PRO A 102 10.41 5.87 10.06
N ILE A 103 10.72 6.83 9.19
CA ILE A 103 11.97 6.84 8.39
C ILE A 103 13.04 7.65 9.10
N CYS A 104 12.72 8.87 9.56
CA CYS A 104 13.68 9.75 10.23
C CYS A 104 13.58 9.73 11.77
N PHE A 105 12.55 9.07 12.32
CA PHE A 105 12.29 8.99 13.77
C PHE A 105 12.09 10.36 14.46
N SER A 106 11.70 11.37 13.71
CA SER A 106 11.40 12.73 14.20
C SER A 106 9.95 13.13 13.89
N GLN A 107 9.51 14.24 14.48
CA GLN A 107 8.26 14.91 14.12
C GLN A 107 8.19 15.07 12.59
N ALA A 108 7.09 14.62 11.98
CA ALA A 108 6.96 14.68 10.53
C ALA A 108 6.83 16.12 10.04
N SER A 109 7.83 16.56 9.27
CA SER A 109 7.79 17.83 8.56
C SER A 109 7.13 17.69 7.19
N PHE A 110 6.29 18.66 6.85
CA PHE A 110 5.39 18.66 5.69
C PHE A 110 4.74 17.28 5.57
N ALA A 111 3.97 16.92 6.60
CA ALA A 111 3.47 15.58 6.78
C ALA A 111 2.66 15.11 5.57
N VAL A 112 2.84 13.85 5.22
CA VAL A 112 2.19 13.19 4.08
C VAL A 112 1.57 11.91 4.54
N VAL A 113 0.30 11.72 4.20
CA VAL A 113 -0.45 10.50 4.47
C VAL A 113 -0.58 9.70 3.19
N THR A 114 -0.31 8.41 3.28
CA THR A 114 -0.44 7.44 2.17
C THR A 114 -1.88 6.91 2.09
N ASN A 115 -2.28 6.29 0.97
CA ASN A 115 -3.60 5.63 0.86
C ASN A 115 -3.85 4.53 1.90
N CYS A 116 -2.79 3.95 2.49
CA CYS A 116 -2.90 2.99 3.60
C CYS A 116 -2.97 3.65 4.99
N GLY A 117 -3.02 4.98 5.06
CA GLY A 117 -3.18 5.77 6.29
C GLY A 117 -1.90 6.04 7.08
N HIS A 118 -0.74 5.52 6.66
CA HIS A 118 0.52 5.78 7.35
C HIS A 118 1.12 7.14 6.95
N LEU A 119 1.74 7.78 7.94
CA LEU A 119 2.27 9.15 7.87
C LEU A 119 3.79 9.18 7.78
N PHE A 120 4.32 10.08 6.96
CA PHE A 120 5.75 10.29 6.74
C PHE A 120 6.05 11.78 6.53
N CYS A 121 7.31 12.19 6.64
CA CYS A 121 7.73 13.48 6.07
C CYS A 121 7.66 13.39 4.54
N CYS A 122 7.30 14.50 3.89
CA CYS A 122 7.36 14.64 2.44
C CYS A 122 8.72 14.21 1.85
N ASN A 123 9.83 14.71 2.39
CA ASN A 123 11.17 14.37 1.92
C ASN A 123 11.52 12.89 2.14
N CYS A 124 11.04 12.30 3.23
CA CYS A 124 11.35 10.92 3.59
C CYS A 124 10.66 9.94 2.65
N ILE A 125 9.34 10.10 2.41
CA ILE A 125 8.61 9.18 1.53
C ILE A 125 9.04 9.34 0.07
N TYR A 126 9.27 10.57 -0.38
CA TYR A 126 9.72 10.83 -1.74
C TYR A 126 11.15 10.32 -1.99
N GLY A 127 12.06 10.53 -1.03
CA GLY A 127 13.40 9.95 -1.07
C GLY A 127 13.36 8.44 -1.06
N TYR A 128 12.59 7.85 -0.14
CA TYR A 128 12.42 6.40 -0.06
C TYR A 128 11.91 5.82 -1.39
N TRP A 129 10.93 6.44 -2.04
CA TRP A 129 10.52 6.04 -3.39
C TRP A 129 11.67 6.10 -4.39
N LYS A 130 12.41 7.22 -4.47
CA LYS A 130 13.52 7.39 -5.41
C LYS A 130 14.63 6.35 -5.27
N TYR A 131 14.85 5.83 -4.06
CA TYR A 131 15.91 4.86 -3.79
C TYR A 131 15.43 3.40 -3.75
N SER A 132 14.18 3.13 -3.37
CA SER A 132 13.69 1.76 -3.12
C SER A 132 12.96 1.13 -4.32
N ALA A 133 12.41 1.96 -5.20
CA ALA A 133 11.60 1.51 -6.32
C ALA A 133 12.29 1.93 -7.62
N SER A 134 12.25 1.07 -8.64
CA SER A 134 12.46 1.56 -10.01
C SER A 134 11.55 2.78 -10.18
N LEU A 135 12.05 3.90 -10.73
CA LEU A 135 11.29 5.17 -10.90
C LEU A 135 9.96 5.01 -11.69
N ILE A 136 9.72 3.79 -12.18
CA ILE A 136 8.61 3.29 -12.97
C ILE A 136 7.54 2.61 -12.09
N THR A 137 7.86 2.25 -10.84
CA THR A 137 6.96 1.52 -9.94
C THR A 137 6.61 2.35 -8.70
N PRO A 138 5.36 2.24 -8.20
CA PRO A 138 4.95 2.89 -6.96
C PRO A 138 5.69 2.29 -5.75
N VAL A 139 5.94 3.12 -4.74
CA VAL A 139 6.61 2.69 -3.51
C VAL A 139 5.68 1.80 -2.67
N LYS A 140 6.25 0.86 -1.92
CA LYS A 140 5.52 0.12 -0.88
C LYS A 140 5.69 0.81 0.46
N CYS A 141 4.61 0.99 1.21
CA CYS A 141 4.63 1.61 2.53
C CYS A 141 5.65 0.92 3.45
N ALA A 142 6.51 1.68 4.13
CA ALA A 142 7.54 1.13 5.03
C ALA A 142 6.94 0.47 6.28
N VAL A 143 5.68 0.76 6.61
CA VAL A 143 4.99 0.22 7.79
C VAL A 143 4.21 -1.06 7.45
N CYS A 144 3.26 -0.99 6.52
CA CYS A 144 2.36 -2.11 6.20
C CYS A 144 2.63 -2.79 4.86
N ARG A 145 3.62 -2.32 4.08
CA ARG A 145 4.01 -2.86 2.76
C ARG A 145 2.94 -2.79 1.66
N GLU A 146 1.85 -2.07 1.89
CA GLU A 146 0.85 -1.79 0.86
C GLU A 146 1.42 -0.89 -0.24
N ILE A 147 0.94 -1.06 -1.47
CA ILE A 147 1.34 -0.20 -2.59
C ILE A 147 0.76 1.20 -2.37
N VAL A 148 1.65 2.19 -2.42
CA VAL A 148 1.27 3.60 -2.25
C VAL A 148 1.03 4.20 -3.62
N ASN A 149 -0.23 4.41 -4.00
CA ASN A 149 -0.57 5.02 -5.30
C ASN A 149 -0.95 6.51 -5.17
N LEU A 150 -1.11 6.97 -3.94
CA LEU A 150 -1.52 8.34 -3.65
C LEU A 150 -0.80 8.82 -2.39
N LEU A 151 -0.22 10.00 -2.49
CA LEU A 151 0.37 10.76 -1.40
C LEU A 151 -0.45 12.02 -1.18
N ILE A 152 -1.01 12.17 0.03
CA ILE A 152 -1.91 13.27 0.38
C ILE A 152 -1.16 14.18 1.36
N PRO A 153 -0.92 15.46 1.03
CA PRO A 153 -0.33 16.39 1.98
C PRO A 153 -1.30 16.60 3.15
N LEU A 154 -0.77 16.58 4.37
CA LEU A 154 -1.49 16.89 5.59
C LEU A 154 -0.99 18.25 6.10
N PRO A 155 -1.81 19.31 6.04
CA PRO A 155 -1.41 20.62 6.54
C PRO A 155 -1.10 20.55 8.04
N THR A 156 0.07 21.03 8.44
CA THR A 156 0.37 21.42 9.82
C THR A 156 0.25 22.93 9.90
N GLU A 157 -0.36 23.43 10.97
CA GLU A 157 -0.52 24.87 11.17
C GLU A 157 0.84 25.56 11.27
N GLY A 158 0.96 26.75 10.66
CA GLY A 158 2.18 27.55 10.65
C GLY A 158 3.34 27.00 9.82
N GLU A 159 3.40 25.70 9.49
CA GLU A 159 4.54 25.08 8.79
C GLU A 159 4.72 25.57 7.34
N ARG A 160 3.60 25.82 6.64
CA ARG A 160 3.63 26.42 5.30
C ARG A 160 4.04 27.89 5.33
N GLU A 161 3.67 28.61 6.39
CA GLU A 161 3.98 30.03 6.54
C GLU A 161 5.44 30.25 6.97
N SER A 162 5.95 29.40 7.88
CA SER A 162 7.34 29.43 8.32
C SER A 162 8.32 29.13 7.20
N SER A 163 7.90 28.37 6.19
CA SER A 163 8.78 27.79 5.18
C SER A 163 8.06 27.57 3.84
N ALA A 164 7.61 28.66 3.22
CA ALA A 164 6.89 28.63 1.95
C ALA A 164 7.66 27.92 0.81
N ASP A 165 8.97 28.17 0.71
CA ASP A 165 9.82 27.53 -0.30
C ASP A 165 9.89 26.00 -0.15
N GLU A 166 9.89 25.50 1.10
CA GLU A 166 9.89 24.06 1.35
C GLU A 166 8.51 23.44 1.09
N ALA A 167 7.43 24.16 1.42
CA ALA A 167 6.07 23.77 1.08
C ALA A 167 5.91 23.58 -0.43
N LEU A 168 6.38 24.56 -1.23
CA LEU A 168 6.34 24.50 -2.69
C LEU A 168 7.11 23.29 -3.23
N ARG A 169 8.34 23.08 -2.74
CA ARG A 169 9.14 21.90 -3.13
C ARG A 169 8.45 20.58 -2.78
N CYS A 170 7.73 20.55 -1.66
CA CYS A 170 6.95 19.38 -1.27
C CYS A 170 5.76 19.16 -2.19
N ASP A 171 4.99 20.20 -2.49
CA ASP A 171 3.85 20.12 -3.40
C ASP A 171 4.29 19.63 -4.81
N GLU A 172 5.43 20.11 -5.32
CA GLU A 172 6.02 19.64 -6.58
C GLU A 172 6.35 18.13 -6.56
N ARG A 173 6.98 17.66 -5.48
CA ARG A 173 7.36 16.24 -5.31
C ARG A 173 6.14 15.33 -5.23
N LEU A 174 5.13 15.75 -4.46
CA LEU A 174 3.89 14.99 -4.32
C LEU A 174 3.13 14.93 -5.63
N ASN A 175 3.06 16.04 -6.37
CA ASN A 175 2.43 16.09 -7.67
C ASN A 175 3.16 15.21 -8.71
N ASP A 176 4.51 15.25 -8.75
CA ASP A 176 5.31 14.37 -9.61
C ASP A 176 5.04 12.88 -9.32
N TYR A 177 4.96 12.51 -8.05
CA TYR A 177 4.63 11.14 -7.65
C TYR A 177 3.20 10.75 -8.05
N ASN A 178 2.21 11.56 -7.65
CA ASN A 178 0.80 11.26 -7.86
C ASN A 178 0.47 11.22 -9.35
N ARG A 179 1.03 12.11 -10.17
CA ARG A 179 0.83 12.09 -11.63
C ARG A 179 1.27 10.77 -12.27
N ARG A 180 2.24 10.06 -11.68
CA ARG A 180 2.75 8.78 -12.20
C ARG A 180 1.91 7.59 -11.77
N PHE A 181 1.31 7.64 -10.58
CA PHE A 181 0.78 6.45 -9.92
C PHE A 181 -0.66 6.58 -9.42
N SER A 182 -1.26 7.77 -9.41
CA SER A 182 -2.68 7.90 -9.09
C SER A 182 -3.47 7.20 -10.19
N ASN A 183 -4.40 6.33 -9.79
CA ASN A 183 -5.23 5.55 -10.71
C ASN A 183 -6.32 6.42 -11.38
N GLU A 184 -6.18 7.74 -11.33
CA GLU A 184 -7.04 8.66 -12.08
C GLU A 184 -6.65 8.56 -13.55
N GLY A 185 -7.53 7.95 -14.34
CA GLY A 185 -7.46 8.06 -15.79
C GLY A 185 -7.42 9.54 -16.15
N ARG A 186 -6.44 9.93 -16.96
CA ARG A 186 -6.41 11.27 -17.55
C ARG A 186 -7.76 11.53 -18.23
N PRO A 187 -8.40 12.70 -18.01
CA PRO A 187 -9.49 13.11 -18.87
C PRO A 187 -9.03 13.23 -20.33
#